data_AF-A0A645GJY8-F1
#
_entry.id   AF-A0A645GJY8-F1
#
_cell.length_a   1.000
_cell.length_b   1.000
_cell.length_c   1.000
_cell.angle_alpha   90.00
_cell.angle_beta   90.00
_cell.angle_gamma   90.00
#
_symmetry.space_group_name_H-M   'P 1'
#
loop_
_entity.id
_entity.type
_entity.pdbx_description
1 polymer ?
#
loop_
_entity_poly.entity_id
_entity_poly.type
_entity_poly.pdbx_seq_one_letter_code
_entity_poly.pdbx_strand_id
1 'polypeptide(L)'
;MTLQFLYRNATLFLFYLRQVDKSSTRVENELHISMKNKELIQMLGLEKSLVYFSTALKSNEIVLEKMLRLEFVRDYPEDTELLEDVIIENKQAIEMSNIYRDILSGTMDAFASVISNNLNIVMKLLAVITIALTIPTIVFGLWGMNVPVPFAQNPLGFLYIMAIALALTLGAIWVMMRKKWI
;
A
#
# COMPACT_ATOMS: atom_id res chain seq x y z
N MET A 1 8.52 -45.81 -0.17
CA MET A 1 8.03 -45.09 1.04
C MET A 1 8.57 -43.67 1.14
N THR A 2 9.88 -43.43 1.01
CA THR A 2 10.48 -42.08 1.08
C THR A 2 9.97 -41.10 0.01
N LEU A 3 9.80 -41.57 -1.23
CA LEU A 3 9.19 -40.79 -2.33
C LEU A 3 7.74 -40.37 -2.03
N GLN A 4 6.93 -41.26 -1.45
CA GLN A 4 5.56 -40.92 -1.03
C GLN A 4 5.51 -39.86 0.09
N PHE A 5 6.51 -39.84 0.99
CA PHE A 5 6.63 -38.78 2.00
C PHE A 5 6.97 -37.43 1.36
N LEU A 6 7.85 -37.40 0.35
CA LEU A 6 8.19 -36.19 -0.39
C LEU A 6 6.98 -35.66 -1.17
N TYR A 7 6.26 -36.55 -1.86
CA TYR A 7 5.02 -36.20 -2.56
C TYR A 7 4.00 -35.57 -1.61
N ARG A 8 3.72 -36.23 -0.47
CA ARG A 8 2.80 -35.70 0.55
C ARG A 8 3.26 -34.34 1.12
N ASN A 9 4.56 -34.11 1.23
CA ASN A 9 5.10 -32.83 1.67
C ASN A 9 4.83 -31.73 0.62
N ALA A 10 5.09 -32.00 -0.67
CA ALA A 10 4.78 -31.09 -1.77
C ALA A 10 3.27 -30.75 -1.84
N THR A 11 2.39 -31.74 -1.67
CA THR A 11 0.93 -31.50 -1.63
C THR A 11 0.51 -30.65 -0.43
N LEU A 12 1.16 -30.81 0.73
CA LEU A 12 0.91 -29.96 1.91
C LEU A 12 1.37 -28.52 1.67
N PHE A 13 2.51 -28.32 1.01
CA PHE A 13 2.97 -27.00 0.59
C PHE A 13 1.93 -26.32 -0.31
N LEU A 14 1.41 -27.03 -1.32
CA LEU A 14 0.34 -26.52 -2.19
C LEU A 14 -0.94 -26.18 -1.43
N PHE A 15 -1.32 -26.99 -0.44
CA PHE A 15 -2.50 -26.73 0.40
C PHE A 15 -2.35 -25.42 1.20
N TYR A 16 -1.21 -25.24 1.89
CA TYR A 16 -0.98 -24.02 2.66
C TYR A 16 -0.83 -22.79 1.77
N LEU A 17 -0.24 -22.94 0.58
CA LEU A 17 -0.11 -21.84 -0.37
C LEU A 17 -1.49 -21.32 -0.84
N ARG A 18 -2.46 -22.22 -1.09
CA ARG A 18 -3.86 -21.81 -1.34
C ARG A 18 -4.52 -21.15 -0.13
N GLN A 19 -4.15 -21.52 1.08
CA GLN A 19 -4.67 -20.90 2.30
C GLN A 19 -4.11 -19.48 2.49
N VAL A 20 -2.83 -19.28 2.14
CA VAL A 20 -2.20 -17.96 2.11
C VAL A 20 -2.88 -17.08 1.05
N ASP A 21 -3.16 -17.60 -0.14
CA ASP A 21 -3.89 -16.89 -1.20
C ASP A 21 -5.27 -16.42 -0.74
N LYS A 22 -6.10 -17.32 -0.19
CA LYS A 22 -7.41 -16.95 0.38
C LYS A 22 -7.32 -15.91 1.48
N SER A 23 -6.28 -15.99 2.31
CA SER A 23 -6.04 -15.02 3.37
C SER A 23 -5.62 -13.67 2.81
N SER A 24 -4.79 -13.67 1.75
CA SER A 24 -4.38 -12.49 1.00
C SER A 24 -5.58 -11.75 0.42
N THR A 25 -6.45 -12.45 -0.33
CA THR A 25 -7.67 -11.85 -0.89
C THR A 25 -8.59 -11.28 0.17
N ARG A 26 -8.68 -11.92 1.34
CA ARG A 26 -9.49 -11.39 2.46
C ARG A 26 -8.91 -10.07 2.98
N VAL A 27 -7.60 -10.03 3.26
CA VAL A 27 -6.93 -8.83 3.78
C VAL A 27 -6.97 -7.70 2.74
N GLU A 28 -6.81 -8.01 1.45
CA GLU A 28 -6.94 -7.04 0.36
C GLU A 28 -8.34 -6.41 0.33
N ASN A 29 -9.40 -7.21 0.46
CA ASN A 29 -10.77 -6.69 0.54
C ASN A 29 -11.01 -5.83 1.80
N GLU A 30 -10.46 -6.23 2.96
CA GLU A 30 -10.54 -5.46 4.21
C GLU A 30 -9.79 -4.11 4.09
N LEU A 31 -8.66 -4.11 3.39
CA LEU A 31 -7.83 -2.93 3.13
C LEU A 31 -8.51 -1.95 2.17
N HIS A 32 -9.20 -2.44 1.13
CA HIS A 32 -10.03 -1.62 0.23
C HIS A 32 -11.08 -0.79 0.98
N ILE A 33 -11.63 -1.33 2.06
CA ILE A 33 -12.68 -0.67 2.85
C ILE A 33 -12.07 0.29 3.88
N SER A 34 -11.01 -0.13 4.57
CA SER A 34 -10.53 0.56 5.77
C SER A 34 -9.30 1.43 5.58
N MET A 35 -8.43 1.13 4.59
CA MET A 35 -7.13 1.78 4.35
C MET A 35 -6.31 2.02 5.64
N LYS A 36 -6.39 1.09 6.59
CA LYS A 36 -5.78 1.20 7.91
C LYS A 36 -4.41 0.54 7.95
N ASN A 37 -3.54 1.05 8.82
CA ASN A 37 -2.18 0.53 9.00
C ASN A 37 -2.16 -0.94 9.46
N LYS A 38 -3.20 -1.40 10.16
CA LYS A 38 -3.28 -2.77 10.68
C LYS A 38 -3.32 -3.79 9.55
N GLU A 39 -4.12 -3.52 8.53
CA GLU A 39 -4.32 -4.37 7.36
C GLU A 39 -3.05 -4.37 6.49
N LEU A 40 -2.36 -3.23 6.34
CA LEU A 40 -1.02 -3.18 5.71
C LEU A 40 0.01 -4.05 6.46
N ILE A 41 0.02 -4.03 7.80
CA ILE A 41 0.90 -4.88 8.61
C ILE A 41 0.56 -6.36 8.43
N GLN A 42 -0.72 -6.71 8.28
CA GLN A 42 -1.13 -8.08 8.00
C GLN A 42 -0.67 -8.54 6.62
N MET A 43 -0.76 -7.68 5.59
CA MET A 43 -0.20 -7.96 4.27
C MET A 43 1.30 -8.19 4.34
N LEU A 44 2.05 -7.34 5.04
CA LEU A 44 3.49 -7.55 5.24
C LEU A 44 3.80 -8.91 5.89
N GLY A 45 2.97 -9.36 6.84
CA GLY A 45 3.09 -10.68 7.45
C GLY A 45 2.87 -11.84 6.46
N LEU A 46 1.89 -11.70 5.57
CA LEU A 46 1.63 -12.67 4.49
C LEU A 46 2.76 -12.68 3.47
N GLU A 47 3.30 -11.51 3.11
CA GLU A 47 4.43 -11.36 2.18
C GLU A 47 5.66 -12.10 2.73
N LYS A 48 6.00 -11.85 4.00
CA LYS A 48 7.10 -12.53 4.68
C LYS A 48 6.91 -14.04 4.70
N SER A 49 5.67 -14.51 4.89
CA SER A 49 5.35 -15.95 4.85
C SER A 49 5.60 -16.52 3.46
N LEU A 50 5.18 -15.84 2.39
CA LEU A 50 5.43 -16.23 1.00
C LEU A 50 6.93 -16.26 0.66
N VAL A 51 7.73 -15.34 1.21
CA VAL A 51 9.20 -15.36 1.05
C VAL A 51 9.80 -16.61 1.67
N TYR A 52 9.37 -17.00 2.89
CA TYR A 52 9.84 -18.23 3.51
C TYR A 52 9.38 -19.47 2.74
N PHE A 53 8.14 -19.49 2.24
CA PHE A 53 7.61 -20.56 1.39
C PHE A 53 8.44 -20.75 0.12
N SER A 54 8.64 -19.69 -0.67
CA SER A 54 9.46 -19.72 -1.89
C SER A 54 10.89 -20.20 -1.61
N THR A 55 11.48 -19.77 -0.50
CA THR A 55 12.83 -20.18 -0.09
C THR A 55 12.91 -21.66 0.26
N ALA A 56 11.93 -22.18 1.03
CA ALA A 56 11.87 -23.59 1.39
C ALA A 56 11.63 -24.48 0.16
N LEU A 57 10.71 -24.08 -0.73
CA LEU A 57 10.42 -24.79 -1.97
C LEU A 57 11.63 -24.85 -2.91
N LYS A 58 12.39 -23.76 -3.06
CA LYS A 58 13.67 -23.76 -3.80
C LYS A 58 14.70 -24.68 -3.18
N SER A 59 14.79 -24.71 -1.85
CA SER A 59 15.71 -25.61 -1.16
C SER A 59 15.33 -27.08 -1.39
N ASN A 60 14.03 -27.39 -1.38
CA ASN A 60 13.50 -28.72 -1.67
C ASN A 60 13.74 -29.11 -3.14
N GLU A 61 13.57 -28.18 -4.09
CA GLU A 61 13.84 -28.39 -5.51
C GLU A 61 15.24 -28.96 -5.75
N ILE A 62 16.26 -28.36 -5.14
CA ILE A 62 17.66 -28.79 -5.28
C ILE A 62 17.84 -30.24 -4.80
N VAL A 63 17.17 -30.62 -3.71
CA VAL A 63 17.23 -31.98 -3.17
C VAL A 63 16.51 -32.96 -4.10
N LEU A 64 15.32 -32.61 -4.59
CA LEU A 64 14.55 -33.45 -5.51
C LEU A 64 15.30 -33.68 -6.84
N GLU A 65 15.88 -32.62 -7.42
CA GLU A 65 16.69 -32.73 -8.64
C GLU A 65 17.97 -33.57 -8.44
N LYS A 66 18.55 -33.53 -7.23
CA LYS A 66 19.69 -34.39 -6.88
C LYS A 66 19.27 -35.85 -6.75
N MET A 67 18.06 -36.13 -6.24
CA MET A 67 17.54 -37.50 -6.11
C MET A 67 17.33 -38.17 -7.46
N LEU A 68 16.90 -37.43 -8.50
CA LEU A 68 16.79 -37.95 -9.88
C LEU A 68 18.12 -38.49 -10.45
N ARG A 69 19.26 -38.02 -9.93
CA ARG A 69 20.59 -38.41 -10.41
C ARG A 69 21.16 -39.63 -9.69
N LEU A 70 20.48 -40.15 -8.67
CA LEU A 70 20.94 -41.32 -7.91
C LEU A 70 20.53 -42.63 -8.61
N GLU A 71 21.48 -43.55 -8.75
CA GLU A 71 21.29 -44.83 -9.47
C GLU A 71 20.11 -45.66 -8.91
N PHE A 72 19.94 -45.67 -7.59
CA PHE A 72 18.83 -46.35 -6.90
C PHE A 72 17.42 -45.91 -7.37
N VAL A 73 17.26 -44.67 -7.83
CA VAL A 73 15.97 -44.16 -8.35
C VAL A 73 15.82 -44.51 -9.83
N ARG A 74 16.90 -44.47 -10.61
CA ARG A 74 16.90 -44.83 -12.05
C ARG A 74 16.58 -46.30 -12.32
N ASP A 75 16.89 -47.18 -11.37
CA ASP A 75 16.65 -48.62 -11.52
C ASP A 75 15.15 -48.98 -11.48
N TYR A 76 14.29 -48.06 -11.02
CA TYR A 76 12.83 -48.24 -10.96
C TYR A 76 12.12 -47.14 -11.76
N PRO A 77 11.57 -47.45 -12.95
CA PRO A 77 10.92 -46.46 -13.82
C PRO A 77 9.75 -45.71 -13.16
N GLU A 78 8.94 -46.43 -12.36
CA GLU A 78 7.79 -45.85 -11.65
C GLU A 78 8.21 -44.80 -10.59
N ASP A 79 9.32 -45.05 -9.89
CA ASP A 79 9.86 -44.12 -8.89
C ASP A 79 10.48 -42.87 -9.53
N THR A 80 11.00 -43.00 -10.75
CA THR A 80 11.52 -41.88 -11.54
C THR A 80 10.37 -40.98 -12.03
N GLU A 81 9.31 -41.55 -12.59
CA GLU A 81 8.12 -40.81 -13.06
C GLU A 81 7.46 -40.04 -11.90
N LEU A 82 7.26 -40.70 -10.75
CA LEU A 82 6.71 -40.04 -9.56
C LEU A 82 7.59 -38.86 -9.08
N LEU A 83 8.92 -39.00 -9.14
CA LEU A 83 9.82 -37.93 -8.72
C LEU A 83 9.81 -36.74 -9.69
N GLU A 84 9.69 -36.99 -11.00
CA GLU A 84 9.51 -35.92 -12.00
C GLU A 84 8.22 -35.13 -11.74
N ASP A 85 7.12 -35.82 -11.45
CA ASP A 85 5.85 -35.17 -11.09
C ASP A 85 5.98 -34.29 -9.82
N VAL A 86 6.65 -34.78 -8.78
CA VAL A 86 6.92 -34.01 -7.55
C VAL A 86 7.72 -32.74 -7.86
N ILE A 87 8.71 -32.82 -8.76
CA ILE A 87 9.53 -31.67 -9.17
C ILE A 87 8.70 -30.65 -9.92
N ILE A 88 7.82 -31.10 -10.83
CA ILE A 88 6.89 -30.23 -11.57
C ILE A 88 5.97 -29.49 -10.59
N GLU A 89 5.34 -30.21 -9.65
CA GLU A 89 4.48 -29.61 -8.63
C GLU A 89 5.25 -28.62 -7.73
N ASN A 90 6.48 -28.94 -7.33
CA ASN A 90 7.31 -28.04 -6.52
C ASN A 90 7.69 -26.77 -7.28
N LYS A 91 8.07 -26.88 -8.56
CA LYS A 91 8.33 -25.72 -9.44
C LYS A 91 7.10 -24.83 -9.58
N GLN A 92 5.92 -25.43 -9.75
CA GLN A 92 4.67 -24.69 -9.81
C GLN A 92 4.39 -23.95 -8.49
N ALA A 93 4.65 -24.58 -7.34
CA ALA A 93 4.48 -23.94 -6.04
C ALA A 93 5.43 -22.75 -5.84
N ILE A 94 6.69 -22.86 -6.30
CA ILE A 94 7.66 -21.74 -6.28
C ILE A 94 7.10 -20.55 -7.06
N GLU A 95 6.61 -20.81 -8.27
CA GLU A 95 6.08 -19.77 -9.15
C GLU A 95 4.86 -19.08 -8.56
N MET A 96 3.88 -19.85 -8.06
CA MET A 96 2.73 -19.25 -7.38
C MET A 96 3.14 -18.43 -6.16
N SER A 97 4.11 -18.89 -5.37
CA SER A 97 4.58 -18.16 -4.20
C SER A 97 5.21 -16.81 -4.59
N ASN A 98 5.90 -16.74 -5.73
CA ASN A 98 6.47 -15.49 -6.24
C ASN A 98 5.37 -14.56 -6.78
N ILE A 99 4.43 -15.09 -7.58
CA ILE A 99 3.29 -14.32 -8.10
C ILE A 99 2.50 -13.68 -6.97
N TYR A 100 2.15 -14.45 -5.93
CA TYR A 100 1.39 -13.92 -4.80
C TYR A 100 2.17 -12.86 -4.01
N ARG A 101 3.48 -13.04 -3.84
CA ARG A 101 4.32 -12.03 -3.19
C ARG A 101 4.34 -10.73 -4.00
N ASP A 102 4.49 -10.83 -5.32
CA ASP A 102 4.60 -9.68 -6.20
C ASP A 102 3.27 -8.92 -6.28
N ILE A 103 2.13 -9.63 -6.33
CA ILE A 103 0.80 -9.02 -6.21
C ILE A 103 0.67 -8.29 -4.88
N LEU A 104 0.99 -8.95 -3.77
CA LEU A 104 0.82 -8.40 -2.43
C LEU A 104 1.68 -7.16 -2.19
N SER A 105 2.92 -7.17 -2.67
CA SER A 105 3.84 -6.03 -2.64
C SER A 105 3.31 -4.87 -3.50
N GLY A 106 2.90 -5.14 -4.75
CA GLY A 106 2.34 -4.13 -5.64
C GLY A 106 1.06 -3.50 -5.10
N THR A 107 0.20 -4.30 -4.46
CA THR A 107 -1.00 -3.81 -3.77
C THR A 107 -0.59 -2.91 -2.59
N MET A 108 0.36 -3.32 -1.74
CA MET A 108 0.83 -2.49 -0.63
C MET A 108 1.33 -1.11 -1.09
N ASP A 109 2.11 -1.06 -2.18
CA ASP A 109 2.63 0.18 -2.76
C ASP A 109 1.52 1.07 -3.34
N ALA A 110 0.53 0.47 -4.00
CA ALA A 110 -0.63 1.20 -4.51
C ALA A 110 -1.44 1.82 -3.36
N PHE A 111 -1.67 1.08 -2.28
CA PHE A 111 -2.38 1.60 -1.11
C PHE A 111 -1.59 2.68 -0.37
N ALA A 112 -0.27 2.53 -0.23
CA ALA A 112 0.59 3.59 0.31
C ALA A 112 0.47 4.89 -0.52
N SER A 113 0.42 4.76 -1.85
CA SER A 113 0.21 5.88 -2.75
C SER A 113 -1.17 6.53 -2.58
N VAL A 114 -2.24 5.73 -2.43
CA VAL A 114 -3.59 6.23 -2.15
C VAL A 114 -3.66 6.97 -0.81
N ILE A 115 -3.04 6.42 0.24
CA ILE A 115 -2.97 7.05 1.57
C ILE A 115 -2.23 8.39 1.47
N SER A 116 -1.08 8.42 0.80
CA SER A 116 -0.30 9.64 0.57
C SER A 116 -1.10 10.70 -0.21
N ASN A 117 -1.82 10.28 -1.24
CA ASN A 117 -2.68 11.17 -2.01
C ASN A 117 -3.84 11.72 -1.16
N ASN A 118 -4.47 10.89 -0.33
CA ASN A 118 -5.52 11.32 0.59
C ASN A 118 -4.98 12.32 1.63
N LEU A 119 -3.80 12.07 2.19
CA LEU A 119 -3.14 13.02 3.10
C LEU A 119 -2.87 14.35 2.39
N ASN A 120 -2.35 14.32 1.16
CA ASN A 120 -2.11 15.52 0.37
C ASN A 120 -3.41 16.32 0.14
N ILE A 121 -4.52 15.65 -0.18
CA ILE A 121 -5.84 16.28 -0.33
C ILE A 121 -6.28 16.95 0.98
N VAL A 122 -6.18 16.26 2.12
CA VAL A 122 -6.55 16.81 3.43
C VAL A 122 -5.67 18.00 3.81
N MET A 123 -4.36 17.92 3.58
CA MET A 123 -3.42 19.01 3.85
C MET A 123 -3.73 20.24 3.00
N LYS A 124 -4.06 20.05 1.72
CA LYS A 124 -4.51 21.14 0.83
C LYS A 124 -5.80 21.79 1.34
N LEU A 125 -6.79 20.98 1.77
CA LEU A 125 -8.04 21.49 2.32
C LEU A 125 -7.79 22.34 3.58
N LEU A 126 -7.00 21.83 4.52
CA LEU A 126 -6.64 22.57 5.74
C LEU A 126 -5.88 23.86 5.42
N ALA A 127 -4.97 23.85 4.44
CA ALA A 127 -4.25 25.05 4.02
C ALA A 127 -5.20 26.11 3.45
N VAL A 128 -6.16 25.73 2.62
CA VAL A 128 -7.17 26.64 2.07
C VAL A 128 -8.02 27.24 3.18
N ILE A 129 -8.54 26.43 4.11
CA ILE A 129 -9.31 26.90 5.25
C ILE A 129 -8.48 27.86 6.12
N THR A 130 -7.22 27.51 6.38
CA THR A 130 -6.31 28.33 7.19
C THR A 130 -6.06 29.70 6.55
N ILE A 131 -5.75 29.75 5.26
CA ILE A 131 -5.52 31.02 4.54
C ILE A 131 -6.81 31.85 4.49
N ALA A 132 -7.95 31.21 4.23
CA ALA A 132 -9.25 31.86 4.19
C ALA A 132 -9.64 32.52 5.52
N LEU A 133 -9.23 31.94 6.65
CA LEU A 133 -9.45 32.51 7.98
C LEU A 133 -8.37 33.51 8.40
N THR A 134 -7.12 33.26 8.05
CA THR A 134 -5.97 34.05 8.52
C THR A 134 -5.94 35.44 7.90
N ILE A 135 -6.21 35.59 6.60
CA ILE A 135 -6.15 36.89 5.91
C ILE A 135 -7.16 37.89 6.52
N PRO A 136 -8.47 37.57 6.65
CA PRO A 136 -9.40 38.47 7.30
C PRO A 136 -9.05 38.73 8.77
N THR A 137 -8.60 37.71 9.50
CA THR A 137 -8.23 37.86 10.92
C THR A 137 -7.08 38.86 11.11
N ILE A 138 -6.06 38.82 10.25
CA ILE A 138 -4.95 39.80 10.30
C ILE A 138 -5.45 41.20 9.96
N VAL A 139 -6.26 41.34 8.89
CA VAL A 139 -6.78 42.65 8.47
C VAL A 139 -7.64 43.28 9.56
N PHE A 140 -8.58 42.51 10.13
CA PHE A 140 -9.42 43.00 11.22
C PHE A 140 -8.65 43.19 12.52
N GLY A 141 -7.66 42.33 12.81
CA GLY A 141 -6.79 42.45 13.97
C GLY A 141 -5.98 43.73 13.97
N LEU A 142 -5.37 44.09 12.82
CA LEU A 142 -4.64 45.35 12.66
C LEU A 142 -5.55 46.58 12.75
N TRP A 143 -6.76 46.49 12.19
CA TRP A 143 -7.71 47.61 12.24
C TRP A 143 -8.37 47.79 13.62
N GLY A 144 -8.49 46.71 14.40
CA GLY A 144 -9.01 46.73 15.77
C GLY A 144 -8.00 47.19 16.82
N MET A 145 -6.78 47.56 16.43
CA MET A 145 -5.78 48.08 17.37
C MET A 145 -6.12 49.51 17.80
N ASN A 146 -5.85 49.85 19.06
CA ASN A 146 -6.04 51.20 19.62
C ASN A 146 -4.96 52.21 19.15
N VAL A 147 -4.67 52.22 17.84
CA VAL A 147 -3.78 53.18 17.17
C VAL A 147 -4.56 53.90 16.08
N PRO A 148 -4.11 55.08 15.60
CA PRO A 148 -4.74 55.76 14.48
C PRO A 148 -4.68 54.87 13.22
N VAL A 149 -5.82 54.26 12.88
CA VAL A 149 -5.92 53.36 11.73
C VAL A 149 -6.49 54.07 10.50
N PRO A 150 -6.04 53.70 9.29
CA PRO A 150 -6.59 54.24 8.06
C PRO A 150 -8.10 53.94 7.98
N PHE A 151 -8.84 54.88 7.37
CA PHE A 151 -10.30 54.82 7.19
C PHE A 151 -11.17 54.90 8.46
N ALA A 152 -10.60 55.12 9.66
CA ALA A 152 -11.38 55.24 10.91
C ALA A 152 -12.38 56.41 10.94
N GLN A 153 -12.05 57.52 10.28
CA GLN A 153 -12.85 58.75 10.28
C GLN A 153 -13.94 58.76 9.20
N ASN A 154 -13.96 57.76 8.32
CA ASN A 154 -14.91 57.69 7.21
C ASN A 154 -16.11 56.80 7.61
N PRO A 155 -17.37 57.26 7.47
CA PRO A 155 -18.56 56.47 7.81
C PRO A 155 -18.68 55.15 7.04
N LEU A 156 -18.02 55.02 5.87
CA LEU A 156 -17.94 53.78 5.09
C LEU A 156 -16.63 52.99 5.29
N GLY A 157 -15.77 53.41 6.23
CA GLY A 157 -14.44 52.82 6.47
C GLY A 157 -14.48 51.31 6.71
N PHE A 158 -15.44 50.86 7.53
CA PHE A 158 -15.66 49.44 7.81
C PHE A 158 -15.94 48.62 6.54
N LEU A 159 -16.76 49.16 5.62
CA LEU A 159 -17.10 48.50 4.37
C LEU A 159 -15.88 48.36 3.44
N TYR A 160 -15.03 49.39 3.37
CA TYR A 160 -13.81 49.36 2.57
C TYR A 160 -12.82 48.29 3.06
N ILE A 161 -12.65 48.17 4.38
CA ILE A 161 -11.73 47.18 4.96
C ILE A 161 -12.25 45.76 4.76
N MET A 162 -13.55 45.56 4.91
CA MET A 162 -14.19 44.28 4.60
C MET A 162 -14.00 43.90 3.12
N ALA A 163 -14.15 44.85 2.19
CA ALA A 163 -13.90 44.61 0.78
C ALA A 163 -12.43 44.29 0.48
N ILE A 164 -11.47 44.97 1.12
CA ILE A 164 -10.04 44.70 0.99
C ILE A 164 -9.69 43.31 1.54
N ALA A 165 -10.18 42.96 2.72
CA ALA A 165 -9.97 41.64 3.32
C ALA A 165 -10.51 40.53 2.41
N LEU A 166 -11.72 40.71 1.86
CA LEU A 166 -12.32 39.76 0.93
C LEU A 166 -11.51 39.65 -0.37
N ALA A 167 -11.08 40.78 -0.95
CA ALA A 167 -10.29 40.81 -2.17
C ALA A 167 -8.92 40.13 -1.99
N LEU A 168 -8.23 40.37 -0.88
CA LEU A 168 -6.96 39.71 -0.54
C LEU A 168 -7.14 38.21 -0.35
N THR A 169 -8.23 37.79 0.32
CA THR A 169 -8.53 36.38 0.56
C THR A 169 -8.83 35.65 -0.75
N LEU A 170 -9.69 36.22 -1.60
CA LEU A 170 -10.01 35.66 -2.91
C LEU A 170 -8.79 35.64 -3.83
N GLY A 171 -7.96 36.68 -3.80
CA GLY A 171 -6.70 36.75 -4.56
C GLY A 171 -5.72 35.65 -4.14
N ALA A 172 -5.56 35.42 -2.84
CA ALA A 172 -4.70 34.35 -2.32
C ALA A 172 -5.20 32.96 -2.74
N ILE A 173 -6.50 32.69 -2.60
CA ILE A 173 -7.10 31.42 -3.03
C ILE A 173 -6.92 31.22 -4.54
N TRP A 174 -7.14 32.26 -5.35
CA TRP A 174 -7.00 32.19 -6.80
C TRP A 174 -5.56 31.86 -7.24
N VAL A 175 -4.55 32.48 -6.62
CA VAL A 175 -3.13 32.17 -6.88
C VAL A 175 -2.82 30.71 -6.54
N MET A 176 -3.38 30.22 -5.43
CA MET A 176 -3.18 28.85 -4.94
C MET A 176 -3.78 27.81 -5.90
N MET A 177 -4.97 28.09 -6.46
CA MET A 177 -5.59 27.28 -7.51
C MET A 177 -4.78 27.31 -8.82
N ARG A 178 -4.31 28.48 -9.25
CA ARG A 178 -3.52 28.66 -10.47
C ARG A 178 -2.19 27.89 -10.46
N LYS A 179 -1.53 27.80 -9.31
CA LYS A 179 -0.25 27.10 -9.19
C LYS A 179 -0.39 25.56 -9.13
N LYS A 180 -1.61 24.99 -9.23
CA LYS A 180 -1.87 23.54 -9.04
C LYS A 180 -1.35 23.01 -7.69
N TRP A 181 -1.18 23.91 -6.71
CA TRP A 181 -0.87 23.51 -5.34
C TRP A 181 -2.09 22.89 -4.67
N ILE A 182 -3.27 23.19 -5.19
CA ILE A 182 -4.55 22.54 -4.90
C ILE A 182 -4.83 21.57 -6.04
#